data_AF-A0A941FPT1-F1
#
_entry.id   AF-A0A941FPT1-F1
#
_cell.length_a   1.000
_cell.length_b   1.000
_cell.length_c   1.000
_cell.angle_alpha   90.00
_cell.angle_beta   90.00
_cell.angle_gamma   90.00
#
_symmetry.space_group_name_H-M   'P 1'
#
loop_
_entity.id
_entity.type
_entity.pdbx_description
1 polymer ?
#
loop_
_entity_poly.entity_id
_entity_poly.type
_entity_poly.pdbx_seq_one_letter_code
_entity_poly.pdbx_strand_id
1 'polypeptide(L)' 'MTFGRNYIIEGSLIDLRLNEEFTAGMVACRPPGMEHGPWKSPNGCRIFEVRYYADQKKRRT' A
#
# COMPACT_ATOMS: atom_id res chain seq x y z
N MET A 1 -9.25 -9.54 4.70
CA MET A 1 -8.77 -8.17 4.93
C MET A 1 -7.30 -8.26 5.30
N THR A 2 -6.42 -7.81 4.42
CA THR A 2 -4.95 -7.97 4.53
C THR A 2 -4.30 -6.68 5.02
N PHE A 3 -3.29 -6.78 5.87
CA PHE A 3 -2.43 -5.65 6.20
C PHE A 3 -1.30 -5.57 5.17
N GLY A 4 -0.97 -4.38 4.67
CA GLY A 4 0.07 -4.16 3.66
C GLY A 4 1.07 -3.10 4.11
N ARG A 5 2.33 -3.23 3.67
CA ARG A 5 3.33 -2.15 3.73
C ARG A 5 3.96 -1.97 2.36
N ASN A 6 4.05 -0.72 1.93
CA ASN A 6 4.69 -0.31 0.69
C ASN A 6 5.93 0.49 1.01
N TYR A 7 7.07 0.12 0.41
CA TYR A 7 8.30 0.91 0.46
C TYR A 7 8.62 1.44 -0.93
N ILE A 8 8.78 2.76 -1.06
CA ILE A 8 9.10 3.39 -2.34
C ILE A 8 10.60 3.30 -2.57
N ILE A 9 11.01 2.50 -3.56
CA ILE A 9 12.42 2.33 -3.92
C ILE A 9 12.91 3.51 -4.77
N GLU A 10 12.13 3.92 -5.77
CA GLU A 10 12.45 5.01 -6.69
C GLU A 10 11.17 5.68 -7.22
N GLY A 11 11.29 6.94 -7.62
CA GLY A 11 10.17 7.74 -8.12
C GLY A 11 9.19 8.17 -7.03
N SER A 12 7.92 8.34 -7.38
CA SER A 12 6.87 8.74 -6.46
C SER A 12 5.48 8.22 -6.81
N LEU A 13 4.66 8.03 -5.78
CA LEU A 13 3.28 7.58 -5.88
C LEU A 13 2.35 8.60 -5.21
N ILE A 14 1.44 9.19 -5.98
CA ILE A 14 0.41 10.09 -5.48
C ILE A 14 -0.84 9.27 -5.16
N ASP A 15 -1.26 9.27 -3.90
CA ASP A 15 -2.55 8.72 -3.48
C ASP A 15 -3.61 9.81 -3.56
N LEU A 16 -4.51 9.67 -4.53
CA LEU A 16 -5.51 10.70 -4.84
C LEU A 16 -6.60 10.81 -3.77
N ARG A 17 -6.79 9.77 -2.94
CA ARG A 17 -7.74 9.84 -1.82
C ARG A 17 -7.16 10.56 -0.62
N LEU A 18 -5.88 10.29 -0.35
CA LEU A 18 -5.16 10.96 0.73
C LEU A 18 -4.72 12.37 0.33
N ASN A 19 -4.67 12.65 -0.97
CA ASN A 19 -4.08 13.86 -1.55
C ASN A 19 -2.62 14.06 -1.07
N GLU A 20 -1.87 12.95 -1.06
CA GLU A 20 -0.49 12.89 -0.58
C GLU A 20 0.40 12.19 -1.60
N GLU A 21 1.65 12.65 -1.69
CA GLU A 21 2.69 12.06 -2.53
C GLU A 21 3.72 11.34 -1.66
N PHE A 22 3.93 10.06 -1.93
CA PHE A 22 4.96 9.23 -1.29
C PHE A 22 6.17 9.14 -2.22
N THR A 23 7.35 9.56 -1.74
CA THR A 23 8.59 9.59 -2.51
C THR A 23 9.58 8.51 -2.06
N ALA A 24 10.64 8.30 -2.85
CA ALA A 24 11.68 7.31 -2.55
C ALA A 24 12.21 7.40 -1.10
N GLY A 25 12.29 6.24 -0.43
CA GLY A 25 12.66 6.13 0.98
C GLY A 25 11.48 6.15 1.96
N MET A 26 10.27 6.51 1.52
CA MET A 26 9.08 6.48 2.37
C MET A 26 8.47 5.09 2.49
N VAL A 27 7.82 4.84 3.63
CA VAL A 27 7.01 3.64 3.89
C VAL A 27 5.56 4.05 4.12
N ALA A 28 4.64 3.45 3.37
CA ALA A 28 3.20 3.59 3.60
C ALA A 28 2.64 2.32 4.25
N CYS A 29 2.01 2.47 5.42
CA CYS A 29 1.26 1.41 6.09
C CYS A 29 -0.19 1.39 5.61
N ARG A 30 -0.69 0.21 5.26
CA ARG A 30 -2.06 -0.01 4.77
C ARG A 30 -2.78 -0.99 5.69
N PRO A 31 -3.54 -0.50 6.70
CA PRO A 31 -4.28 -1.36 7.60
C PRO A 31 -5.40 -2.12 6.89
N PRO A 32 -5.85 -3.27 7.44
CA PRO A 32 -6.92 -4.02 6.82
C PRO A 32 -8.19 -3.19 6.74
N GLY A 33 -8.79 -3.13 5.55
CA GLY A 33 -10.03 -2.37 5.31
C GLY A 33 -9.83 -0.93 4.86
N MET A 34 -8.59 -0.43 4.81
CA MET A 34 -8.30 0.85 4.14
C MET A 34 -8.50 0.69 2.62
N GLU A 35 -9.21 1.64 2.00
CA GLU A 35 -9.30 1.68 0.54
C GLU A 35 -7.93 1.99 -0.07
N HIS A 36 -7.57 1.25 -1.12
CA HIS A 36 -6.30 1.39 -1.82
C HIS A 36 -6.50 2.23 -3.08
N GLY A 37 -5.75 3.33 -3.19
CA GLY A 37 -5.79 4.21 -4.34
C GLY A 37 -7.16 4.87 -4.55
N PRO A 38 -7.40 5.50 -5.72
CA PRO A 38 -6.58 5.46 -6.93
C PRO A 38 -5.23 6.17 -6.78
N TRP A 39 -4.24 5.67 -7.54
CA TRP A 39 -2.87 6.21 -7.53
C TRP A 39 -2.47 6.80 -8.87
N LYS A 40 -1.56 7.76 -8.84
CA LYS A 40 -0.89 8.31 -10.02
C LYS A 40 0.62 8.39 -9.79
N SER A 41 1.40 8.05 -10.79
CA SER A 41 2.87 8.19 -10.77
C SER A 41 3.35 8.88 -12.05
N PRO A 42 3.30 10.23 -12.14
CA PRO A 42 3.58 10.96 -13.38
C PRO A 42 4.95 10.64 -13.99
N ASN A 43 5.95 10.41 -13.14
CA ASN A 43 7.33 10.14 -13.52
C ASN A 43 7.74 8.67 -13.34
N GLY A 44 6.77 7.78 -13.08
CA GLY A 44 7.01 6.38 -12.71
C GLY A 44 7.32 6.20 -11.21
N CYS A 45 7.15 4.97 -10.74
CA CYS A 45 7.40 4.58 -9.35
C CYS A 45 7.74 3.10 -9.28
N ARG A 46 8.75 2.74 -8.47
CA ARG A 46 9.03 1.35 -8.09
C ARG A 46 8.78 1.16 -6.62
N ILE A 47 7.96 0.18 -6.30
CA ILE A 47 7.51 -0.10 -4.93
C ILE A 47 7.83 -1.54 -4.59
N PHE A 48 8.30 -1.76 -3.36
CA PHE A 48 8.33 -3.07 -2.75
C PHE A 48 7.15 -3.21 -1.79
N GLU A 49 6.25 -4.16 -2.07
CA GLU A 49 5.05 -4.39 -1.27
C GLU A 49 5.17 -5.68 -0.47
N VAL A 50 4.87 -5.60 0.83
CA VAL A 50 4.71 -6.77 1.71
C VAL A 50 3.25 -6.87 2.14
N ARG A 51 2.61 -8.01 1.86
CA ARG A 51 1.23 -8.30 2.27
C ARG A 51 1.20 -9.39 3.34
N TYR A 52 0.48 -9.12 4.41
CA TYR A 52 0.24 -10.04 5.51
C TYR A 52 -1.17 -10.59 5.40
N TYR A 53 -1.26 -11.91 5.27
CA TYR A 53 -2.53 -12.64 5.20
C TYR A 53 -2.77 -13.31 6.54
N ALA A 54 -3.90 -13.01 7.18
CA ALA A 54 -4.35 -13.79 8.32
C ALA A 54 -4.82 -15.15 7.81
N ASP A 55 -4.30 -16.23 8.41
CA ASP A 55 -4.70 -17.60 8.11
C ASP A 55 -6.23 -17.73 8.22
N GLN A 56 -6.88 -18.13 7.14
CA GLN A 56 -8.34 -18.29 7.08
C GLN A 56 -8.73 -19.64 7.71
N LYS A 57 -8.35 -19.89 8.97
CA LYS A 57 -9.01 -20.96 9.73
C LYS A 57 -10.44 -20.50 10.03
N LYS A 58 -11.36 -20.84 9.12
CA LYS A 58 -12.80 -20.76 9.34
C LYS A 58 -13.07 -21.35 10.73
N ARG A 59 -13.60 -20.55 11.65
CA ARG A 59 -14.31 -21.06 12.82
C ARG A 59 -15.42 -21.96 12.28
N ARG A 60 -15.17 -23.27 12.23
CA ARG A 60 -16.21 -24.28 12.07
C ARG A 60 -17.01 -24.25 13.37
N THR A 61 -18.07 -23.45 13.38
CA THR A 61 -19.25 -23.68 14.23
C THR A 61 -20.20 -24.60 13.50
#